data_AF-A0AAV0HHI3-F1
#
_entry.id   AF-A0AAV0HHI3-F1
#
_cell.length_a   1.000
_cell.length_b   1.000
_cell.length_c   1.000
_cell.angle_alpha   90.00
_cell.angle_beta   90.00
_cell.angle_gamma   90.00
#
_symmetry.space_group_name_H-M   'P 1'
#
loop_
_entity.id
_entity.type
_entity.pdbx_description
1 polymer ?
#
loop_
_entity_poly.entity_id
_entity_poly.type
_entity_poly.pdbx_seq_one_letter_code
_entity_poly.pdbx_strand_id
1 'polypeptide(L)'
;MHHVKPLGVVQQEVLRSTAVKIIAVHLSRSEPPMRREVVLHMLDADTHAFSMRKVRANWVRIINVIAGVIDIVRWIDDTRVWKNPTATVLVHALLVLLVWFPDLIVPTLAFYVFAIGAWNYRFLRSSKAALPHFDPKLSLAEAVDREELDEEFDGMPSGRSPETVRARYDKLRAVGARVQTVLGDLAAQGERVQALVTWRDPRATGIFVGLCFVVAMILYLVPTKMVAMASGFYCFRHPIFRDRMPSPALNFFRRLPSLSDRLM
;
A
#
# COMPACT_ATOMS: atom_id res chain seq x y z
N MET A 1 -5.46 -29.56 18.10
CA MET A 1 -4.23 -29.15 18.83
C MET A 1 -3.35 -28.10 18.08
N HIS A 2 -3.60 -27.74 16.80
CA HIS A 2 -2.78 -26.75 16.06
C HIS A 2 -3.13 -25.26 16.28
N HIS A 3 -4.23 -24.95 16.99
CA HIS A 3 -4.59 -23.57 17.34
C HIS A 3 -3.77 -22.99 18.50
N VAL A 4 -3.13 -23.86 19.29
CA VAL A 4 -2.36 -23.46 20.50
C VAL A 4 -0.87 -23.26 20.18
N LYS A 5 -0.35 -23.94 19.14
CA LYS A 5 0.98 -23.71 18.57
C LYS A 5 0.87 -23.74 17.05
N PRO A 6 0.85 -22.57 16.37
CA PRO A 6 0.83 -22.54 14.92
C PRO A 6 2.12 -23.15 14.39
N LEU A 7 2.00 -23.94 13.32
CA LEU A 7 3.16 -24.48 12.60
C LEU A 7 3.96 -23.31 12.00
N GLY A 8 5.29 -23.41 12.01
CA GLY A 8 6.11 -22.42 11.34
C GLY A 8 5.85 -22.43 9.84
N VAL A 9 5.95 -21.27 9.17
CA VAL A 9 5.69 -21.10 7.73
C VAL A 9 6.47 -22.14 6.90
N VAL A 10 7.72 -22.41 7.28
CA VAL A 10 8.57 -23.41 6.62
C VAL A 10 8.03 -24.84 6.78
N GLN A 11 7.55 -25.21 7.97
CA GLN A 11 6.99 -26.54 8.22
C GLN A 11 5.67 -26.72 7.46
N GLN A 12 4.86 -25.67 7.42
CA GLN A 12 3.60 -25.66 6.67
C GLN A 12 3.86 -25.87 5.16
N GLU A 13 4.91 -25.27 4.61
CA GLU A 13 5.26 -25.45 3.19
C GLU A 13 5.78 -26.86 2.88
N VAL A 14 6.58 -27.44 3.78
CA VAL A 14 7.03 -28.83 3.64
C VAL A 14 5.84 -29.80 3.70
N LEU A 15 4.90 -29.58 4.62
CA LEU A 15 3.67 -30.38 4.73
C LEU A 15 2.79 -30.22 3.48
N ARG A 16 2.63 -29.00 2.98
CA ARG A 16 1.85 -28.69 1.77
C ARG A 16 2.44 -29.38 0.55
N SER A 17 3.74 -29.23 0.31
CA SER A 17 4.42 -29.88 -0.82
C SER A 17 4.34 -31.41 -0.77
N THR A 18 4.39 -31.99 0.43
CA THR A 18 4.26 -33.45 0.63
C THR A 18 2.83 -33.91 0.34
N ALA A 19 1.83 -33.20 0.85
CA ALA A 19 0.42 -33.49 0.60
C ALA A 19 0.06 -33.41 -0.89
N VAL A 20 0.55 -32.38 -1.58
CA VAL A 20 0.39 -32.22 -3.03
C VAL A 20 0.96 -33.41 -3.80
N LYS A 21 2.17 -33.87 -3.46
CA LYS A 21 2.78 -35.04 -4.11
C LYS A 21 1.94 -36.30 -3.94
N ILE A 22 1.41 -36.52 -2.73
CA ILE A 22 0.55 -37.67 -2.43
C ILE A 22 -0.75 -37.60 -3.24
N ILE A 23 -1.40 -36.43 -3.26
CA ILE A 23 -2.65 -36.24 -4.00
C ILE A 23 -2.43 -36.38 -5.51
N ALA A 24 -1.33 -35.86 -6.05
CA ALA A 24 -0.96 -36.02 -7.45
C ALA A 24 -0.78 -37.49 -7.86
N VAL A 25 -0.16 -38.30 -7.00
CA VAL A 25 -0.01 -39.75 -7.23
C VAL A 25 -1.35 -40.48 -7.10
N HIS A 26 -2.23 -40.02 -6.22
CA HIS A 26 -3.56 -40.62 -6.04
C HIS A 26 -4.47 -40.32 -7.24
N LEU A 27 -4.51 -39.07 -7.69
CA LEU A 27 -5.31 -38.62 -8.84
C LEU A 27 -4.75 -39.07 -10.19
N SER A 28 -3.47 -39.44 -10.28
CA SER A 28 -2.95 -40.08 -11.49
C SER A 28 -3.45 -41.53 -11.64
N ARG A 29 -4.02 -42.12 -10.58
CA ARG A 29 -4.57 -43.48 -10.55
C ARG A 29 -6.11 -43.51 -10.54
N SER A 30 -6.78 -42.35 -10.53
CA SER A 30 -8.25 -42.28 -10.62
C SER A 30 -8.73 -42.55 -12.04
N GLU A 31 -10.01 -42.90 -12.20
CA GLU A 31 -10.68 -42.99 -13.51
C GLU A 31 -11.64 -41.79 -13.67
N PRO A 32 -11.38 -40.81 -14.56
CA PRO A 32 -10.24 -40.70 -15.49
C PRO A 32 -8.92 -40.27 -14.82
N PRO A 33 -7.75 -40.67 -15.36
CA PRO A 33 -6.45 -40.34 -14.80
C PRO A 33 -6.14 -38.86 -15.04
N MET A 34 -5.91 -38.12 -13.95
CA MET A 34 -5.55 -36.71 -14.02
C MET A 34 -4.04 -36.58 -14.19
N ARG A 35 -3.61 -35.79 -15.19
CA ARG A 35 -2.19 -35.48 -15.38
C ARG A 35 -1.66 -34.74 -14.15
N ARG A 36 -0.45 -35.08 -13.74
CA ARG A 36 0.23 -34.46 -12.58
C ARG A 36 0.25 -32.92 -12.68
N GLU A 37 0.44 -32.39 -13.88
CA GLU A 37 0.41 -30.94 -14.18
C GLU A 37 -0.94 -30.31 -13.80
N VAL A 38 -2.05 -30.97 -14.14
CA VAL A 38 -3.40 -30.49 -13.83
C VAL A 38 -3.64 -30.51 -12.32
N VAL A 39 -3.17 -31.55 -11.63
CA VAL A 39 -3.30 -31.65 -10.17
C VAL A 39 -2.46 -30.61 -9.45
N LEU A 40 -1.22 -30.37 -9.92
CA LEU A 40 -0.36 -29.31 -9.38
C LEU A 40 -0.97 -27.92 -9.59
N HIS A 41 -1.59 -27.69 -10.75
CA HIS A 41 -2.30 -26.45 -11.04
C HIS A 41 -3.57 -26.28 -10.18
N MET A 42 -4.38 -27.34 -10.01
CA MET A 42 -5.59 -27.34 -9.18
C MET A 42 -5.31 -27.15 -7.68
N LEU A 43 -4.21 -27.72 -7.19
CA LEU A 43 -3.79 -27.59 -5.79
C LEU A 43 -2.95 -26.33 -5.53
N ASP A 44 -2.77 -25.50 -6.56
CA ASP A 44 -1.93 -24.30 -6.52
C ASP A 44 -0.55 -24.62 -5.93
N ALA A 45 0.04 -25.77 -6.26
CA ALA A 45 1.32 -26.19 -5.70
C ALA A 45 2.46 -25.21 -6.07
N ASP A 46 2.28 -24.53 -7.20
CA ASP A 46 3.18 -23.51 -7.75
C ASP A 46 2.87 -22.10 -7.23
N THR A 47 2.11 -21.92 -6.14
CA THR A 47 1.91 -20.56 -5.56
C THR A 47 3.25 -19.87 -5.30
N HIS A 48 4.26 -20.63 -4.86
CA HIS A 48 5.63 -20.17 -4.59
C HIS A 48 6.56 -20.15 -5.81
N ALA A 49 6.14 -20.67 -6.96
CA ALA A 49 6.90 -20.54 -8.19
C ALA A 49 6.88 -19.06 -8.63
N PHE A 50 8.08 -18.53 -8.84
CA PHE A 50 8.29 -17.17 -9.32
C PHE A 50 7.72 -17.05 -10.74
N SER A 51 6.88 -16.03 -10.97
CA SER A 51 6.28 -15.75 -12.27
C SER A 51 6.28 -14.25 -12.51
N MET A 52 6.78 -13.82 -13.67
CA MET A 52 6.78 -12.42 -14.09
C MET A 52 5.36 -11.81 -14.07
N ARG A 53 4.35 -12.60 -14.45
CA ARG A 53 2.94 -12.19 -14.43
C ARG A 53 2.47 -11.89 -13.01
N LYS A 54 2.80 -12.75 -12.03
CA LYS A 54 2.48 -12.52 -10.61
C LYS A 54 3.15 -11.24 -10.10
N VAL A 55 4.42 -10.99 -10.45
CA VAL A 55 5.14 -9.76 -10.07
C VAL A 55 4.46 -8.53 -10.66
N ARG A 56 4.12 -8.55 -11.96
CA ARG A 56 3.45 -7.44 -12.64
C ARG A 56 2.06 -7.17 -12.06
N ALA A 57 1.26 -8.21 -11.82
CA ALA A 57 -0.06 -8.07 -11.22
C ALA A 57 0.02 -7.49 -9.80
N ASN A 58 0.96 -7.98 -8.97
CA ASN A 58 1.18 -7.43 -7.64
C ASN A 58 1.67 -5.97 -7.69
N TRP A 59 2.54 -5.62 -8.64
CA TRP A 59 2.99 -4.25 -8.84
C TRP A 59 1.85 -3.30 -9.20
N VAL A 60 0.97 -3.70 -10.11
CA VAL A 60 -0.23 -2.91 -10.47
C VAL A 60 -1.17 -2.75 -9.28
N ARG A 61 -1.36 -3.80 -8.46
CA ARG A 61 -2.16 -3.72 -7.22
C ARG A 61 -1.57 -2.70 -6.24
N ILE A 62 -0.24 -2.71 -6.06
CA ILE A 62 0.47 -1.72 -5.22
C ILE A 62 0.26 -0.31 -5.77
N ILE A 63 0.44 -0.09 -7.08
CA ILE A 63 0.22 1.21 -7.70
C ILE A 63 -1.22 1.68 -7.50
N ASN A 64 -2.22 0.81 -7.64
CA ASN A 64 -3.62 1.19 -7.45
C ASN A 64 -3.90 1.61 -5.99
N VAL A 65 -3.30 0.94 -5.01
CA VAL A 65 -3.40 1.35 -3.60
C VAL A 65 -2.74 2.71 -3.39
N ILE A 66 -1.54 2.91 -3.94
CA ILE A 66 -0.81 4.17 -3.87
C ILE A 66 -1.60 5.30 -4.56
N ALA A 67 -2.19 5.03 -5.73
CA ALA A 67 -3.02 5.98 -6.45
C ALA A 67 -4.23 6.41 -5.62
N GLY A 68 -4.90 5.47 -4.95
CA GLY A 68 -5.99 5.79 -4.01
C GLY A 68 -5.53 6.71 -2.88
N VAL A 69 -4.34 6.47 -2.30
CA VAL A 69 -3.76 7.37 -1.29
C VAL A 69 -3.45 8.75 -1.87
N ILE A 70 -2.87 8.80 -3.08
CA ILE A 70 -2.57 10.06 -3.78
C ILE A 70 -3.85 10.85 -4.04
N ASP A 71 -4.93 10.19 -4.45
CA ASP A 71 -6.21 10.84 -4.71
C ASP A 71 -6.85 11.42 -3.44
N ILE A 72 -6.72 10.73 -2.31
CA ILE A 72 -7.11 11.27 -0.99
C ILE A 72 -6.29 12.51 -0.65
N VAL A 73 -4.96 12.46 -0.81
CA VAL A 73 -4.07 13.60 -0.55
C VAL A 73 -4.42 14.79 -1.44
N ARG A 74 -4.68 14.55 -2.74
CA ARG A 74 -5.13 15.57 -3.68
C ARG A 74 -6.48 16.15 -3.29
N TRP A 75 -7.43 15.34 -2.85
CA TRP A 75 -8.73 15.82 -2.38
C TRP A 75 -8.60 16.72 -1.14
N ILE A 76 -7.71 16.37 -0.20
CA ILE A 76 -7.39 17.22 0.94
C ILE A 76 -6.79 18.55 0.47
N ASP A 77 -5.88 18.52 -0.50
CA ASP A 77 -5.25 19.74 -1.03
C ASP A 77 -6.26 20.63 -1.79
N ASP A 78 -7.11 20.03 -2.63
CA ASP A 78 -8.22 20.72 -3.31
C ASP A 78 -9.20 21.36 -2.30
N THR A 79 -9.46 20.69 -1.18
CA THR A 79 -10.25 21.22 -0.05
C THR A 79 -9.51 22.37 0.64
N ARG A 80 -8.18 22.28 0.81
CA ARG A 80 -7.38 23.38 1.40
C ARG A 80 -7.27 24.61 0.51
N VAL A 81 -7.30 24.45 -0.81
CA VAL A 81 -7.25 25.55 -1.79
C VAL A 81 -8.64 26.18 -2.01
N TRP A 82 -9.69 25.67 -1.34
CA TRP A 82 -11.06 26.16 -1.49
C TRP A 82 -11.60 26.07 -2.92
N LYS A 83 -11.15 25.05 -3.67
CA LYS A 83 -11.58 24.83 -5.06
C LYS A 83 -13.10 24.61 -5.18
N ASN A 84 -13.66 23.87 -4.20
CA ASN A 84 -15.09 23.67 -4.04
C ASN A 84 -15.55 24.25 -2.70
N PRO A 85 -16.06 25.50 -2.65
CA PRO A 85 -16.35 26.19 -1.38
C PRO A 85 -17.47 25.50 -0.57
N THR A 86 -18.39 24.81 -1.23
CA THR A 86 -19.43 24.02 -0.56
C THR A 86 -18.85 22.84 0.20
N ALA A 87 -17.90 22.12 -0.41
CA ALA A 87 -17.23 20.98 0.21
C ALA A 87 -16.34 21.44 1.37
N THR A 88 -15.63 22.57 1.24
CA THR A 88 -14.83 23.10 2.34
C THR A 88 -15.68 23.55 3.51
N VAL A 89 -16.79 24.24 3.28
CA VAL A 89 -17.72 24.65 4.35
C VAL A 89 -18.29 23.42 5.05
N LEU A 90 -18.65 22.36 4.31
CA LEU A 90 -19.10 21.11 4.89
C LEU A 90 -18.02 20.45 5.77
N VAL A 91 -16.76 20.44 5.32
CA VAL A 91 -15.62 19.92 6.09
C VAL A 91 -15.41 20.74 7.37
N HIS A 92 -15.52 22.08 7.31
CA HIS A 92 -15.43 22.93 8.50
C HIS A 92 -16.59 22.66 9.46
N ALA A 93 -17.83 22.56 8.97
CA ALA A 93 -18.99 22.25 9.79
C ALA A 93 -18.87 20.87 10.46
N LEU A 94 -18.41 19.86 9.72
CA LEU A 94 -18.12 18.53 10.23
C LEU A 94 -17.03 18.57 11.30
N LEU A 95 -15.97 19.37 11.10
CA LEU A 95 -14.90 19.56 12.07
C LEU A 95 -15.41 20.19 13.37
N VAL A 96 -16.23 21.25 13.29
CA VAL A 96 -16.87 21.86 14.46
C VAL A 96 -17.73 20.85 15.21
N LEU A 97 -18.56 20.09 14.49
CA LEU A 97 -19.43 19.07 15.07
C LEU A 97 -18.62 18.00 15.84
N LEU A 98 -17.59 17.43 15.21
CA LEU A 98 -16.75 16.38 15.82
C LEU A 98 -15.99 16.89 17.05
N VAL A 99 -15.53 18.14 17.04
CA VAL A 99 -14.80 18.70 18.18
C VAL A 99 -15.74 18.99 19.36
N TRP A 100 -16.98 19.41 19.08
CA TRP A 100 -17.96 19.66 20.14
C TRP A 100 -18.46 18.34 20.76
N PHE A 101 -18.68 17.33 19.91
CA PHE A 101 -19.20 16.00 20.27
C PHE A 101 -18.20 14.88 19.91
N PRO A 102 -17.15 14.66 20.73
CA PRO A 102 -16.14 13.63 20.44
C PRO A 102 -16.72 12.21 20.45
N ASP A 103 -17.80 11.97 21.19
CA ASP A 103 -18.51 10.68 21.20
C ASP A 103 -19.10 10.32 19.83
N LEU A 104 -19.28 11.32 18.95
CA LEU A 104 -19.81 11.15 17.59
C LEU A 104 -18.73 10.74 16.57
N ILE A 105 -17.45 10.74 16.95
CA ILE A 105 -16.34 10.36 16.05
C ILE A 105 -16.48 8.91 15.59
N VAL A 106 -16.71 7.97 16.52
CA VAL A 106 -16.83 6.54 16.20
C VAL A 106 -18.06 6.26 15.34
N PRO A 107 -19.28 6.76 15.68
CA PRO A 107 -20.46 6.61 14.84
C PRO A 107 -20.31 7.21 13.44
N THR A 108 -19.73 8.40 13.30
CA THR A 108 -19.56 9.04 11.98
C THR A 108 -18.58 8.28 11.10
N LEU A 109 -17.47 7.79 11.68
CA LEU A 109 -16.52 6.94 10.95
C LEU A 109 -17.16 5.62 10.50
N ALA A 110 -17.89 4.95 11.40
CA ALA A 110 -18.61 3.72 11.07
C ALA A 110 -19.64 3.95 9.96
N PHE A 111 -20.37 5.07 10.02
CA PHE A 111 -21.32 5.46 8.98
C PHE A 111 -20.62 5.73 7.64
N TYR A 112 -19.46 6.40 7.63
CA TYR A 112 -18.68 6.61 6.42
C TYR A 112 -18.23 5.28 5.79
N VAL A 113 -17.67 4.37 6.60
CA VAL A 113 -17.27 3.03 6.12
C VAL A 113 -18.49 2.26 5.60
N PHE A 114 -19.62 2.34 6.29
CA PHE A 114 -20.88 1.74 5.83
C PHE A 114 -21.37 2.35 4.51
N ALA A 115 -21.38 3.67 4.38
CA ALA A 115 -21.82 4.37 3.18
C ALA A 115 -20.91 4.05 1.98
N ILE A 116 -19.59 4.04 2.19
CA ILE A 116 -18.61 3.61 1.18
C ILE A 116 -18.82 2.13 0.84
N GLY A 117 -19.03 1.27 1.84
CA GLY A 117 -19.30 -0.15 1.64
C GLY A 117 -20.60 -0.41 0.87
N ALA A 118 -21.66 0.32 1.19
CA ALA A 118 -22.96 0.24 0.52
C ALA A 118 -22.91 0.81 -0.89
N TRP A 119 -22.20 1.93 -1.09
CA TRP A 119 -21.92 2.50 -2.41
C TRP A 119 -21.14 1.50 -3.24
N ASN A 120 -20.01 1.00 -2.74
CA ASN A 120 -19.22 0.00 -3.42
C ASN A 120 -20.04 -1.27 -3.68
N TYR A 121 -20.88 -1.73 -2.76
CA TYR A 121 -21.80 -2.85 -2.98
C TYR A 121 -22.80 -2.58 -4.11
N ARG A 122 -23.35 -1.37 -4.20
CA ARG A 122 -24.30 -0.98 -5.26
C ARG A 122 -23.63 -0.88 -6.64
N PHE A 123 -22.44 -0.28 -6.72
CA PHE A 123 -21.65 -0.22 -7.95
C PHE A 123 -21.12 -1.58 -8.35
N LEU A 124 -20.64 -2.37 -7.38
CA LEU A 124 -20.23 -3.74 -7.58
C LEU A 124 -21.40 -4.60 -8.04
N ARG A 125 -22.62 -4.40 -7.55
CA ARG A 125 -23.82 -5.11 -8.03
C ARG A 125 -24.19 -4.73 -9.46
N SER A 126 -24.07 -3.45 -9.84
CA SER A 126 -24.24 -3.03 -11.23
C SER A 126 -23.16 -3.62 -12.15
N SER A 127 -21.93 -3.78 -11.66
CA SER A 127 -20.82 -4.37 -12.42
C SER A 127 -20.83 -5.91 -12.44
N LYS A 128 -21.25 -6.57 -11.36
CA LYS A 128 -21.32 -8.04 -11.19
C LYS A 128 -22.48 -8.72 -11.93
N ALA A 129 -23.33 -7.97 -12.62
CA ALA A 129 -24.22 -8.57 -13.61
C ALA A 129 -23.43 -9.31 -14.72
N ALA A 130 -22.12 -9.08 -14.83
CA ALA A 130 -21.17 -9.91 -15.57
C ALA A 130 -20.35 -10.81 -14.61
N LEU A 131 -20.76 -12.08 -14.50
CA LEU A 131 -20.06 -13.32 -14.09
C LEU A 131 -19.14 -13.37 -12.82
N PRO A 132 -19.27 -14.38 -11.92
CA PRO A 132 -18.67 -14.35 -10.58
C PRO A 132 -17.35 -15.14 -10.38
N HIS A 133 -16.68 -15.68 -11.40
CA HIS A 133 -15.67 -16.72 -11.16
C HIS A 133 -14.22 -16.42 -11.57
N PHE A 134 -13.94 -15.33 -12.29
CA PHE A 134 -12.58 -14.95 -12.62
C PHE A 134 -12.57 -13.49 -13.07
N ASP A 135 -11.80 -12.62 -12.41
CA ASP A 135 -11.57 -11.26 -12.89
C ASP A 135 -10.31 -11.27 -13.78
N PRO A 136 -10.43 -11.42 -15.11
CA PRO A 136 -9.27 -11.45 -16.02
C PRO A 136 -8.46 -10.15 -15.99
N LYS A 137 -9.07 -9.05 -15.55
CA LYS A 137 -8.41 -7.74 -15.37
C LYS A 137 -7.52 -7.67 -14.12
N LEU A 138 -7.86 -8.41 -13.06
CA LEU A 138 -7.08 -8.43 -11.81
C LEU A 138 -5.92 -9.43 -11.87
N SER A 139 -6.00 -10.42 -12.77
CA SER A 139 -4.94 -11.39 -13.08
C SER A 139 -4.13 -11.04 -14.32
N LEU A 140 -4.48 -9.97 -15.05
CA LEU A 140 -3.92 -9.62 -16.37
C LEU A 140 -4.04 -10.77 -17.39
N ALA A 141 -4.96 -11.73 -17.17
CA ALA A 141 -5.10 -12.92 -18.01
C ALA A 141 -5.55 -12.61 -19.46
N GLU A 142 -6.07 -11.41 -19.70
CA GLU A 142 -6.53 -10.96 -21.02
C GLU A 142 -5.38 -10.46 -21.92
N ALA A 143 -4.20 -10.21 -21.35
CA ALA A 143 -2.99 -9.80 -22.06
C ALA A 143 -1.84 -10.80 -21.82
N VAL A 144 -2.16 -12.10 -21.82
CA VAL A 144 -1.17 -13.17 -21.71
C VAL A 144 -0.37 -13.22 -23.00
N ASP A 145 0.88 -12.78 -22.92
CA ASP A 145 1.88 -13.06 -23.93
C ASP A 145 2.25 -14.55 -23.85
N ARG A 146 2.37 -15.24 -25.00
CA ARG A 146 2.69 -16.68 -25.03
C ARG A 146 3.98 -17.00 -24.29
N GLU A 147 4.92 -16.05 -24.28
CA GLU A 147 6.19 -16.12 -23.54
C GLU A 147 6.03 -16.14 -22.01
N GLU A 148 5.03 -15.45 -21.46
CA GLU A 148 4.75 -15.39 -20.01
C GLU A 148 4.12 -16.69 -19.51
N LEU A 149 3.26 -17.32 -20.33
CA LEU A 149 2.71 -18.64 -20.03
C LEU A 149 3.79 -19.72 -20.11
N ASP A 150 4.65 -19.64 -21.12
CA ASP A 150 5.82 -20.51 -21.28
C ASP A 150 6.87 -20.37 -20.17
N GLU A 151 6.86 -19.28 -19.41
CA GLU A 151 7.71 -19.07 -18.22
C GLU A 151 7.13 -19.77 -16.98
N GLU A 152 5.79 -19.80 -16.85
CA GLU A 152 5.13 -20.45 -15.70
C GLU A 152 5.19 -21.98 -15.76
N PHE A 153 5.27 -22.56 -16.96
CA PHE A 153 5.42 -24.00 -17.17
C PHE A 153 6.88 -24.45 -17.24
N ASP A 154 7.86 -23.54 -17.19
CA ASP A 154 9.29 -23.87 -17.21
C ASP A 154 9.76 -24.23 -15.80
N GLY A 155 10.22 -25.47 -15.63
CA GLY A 155 10.76 -25.94 -14.35
C GLY A 155 12.10 -25.28 -14.01
N MET A 156 12.49 -25.31 -12.74
CA MET A 156 13.85 -24.96 -12.33
C MET A 156 14.69 -26.24 -12.25
N PRO A 157 15.80 -26.38 -13.01
CA PRO A 157 16.43 -25.43 -13.92
C PRO A 157 15.74 -25.34 -15.31
N SER A 158 15.75 -24.14 -15.90
CA SER A 158 15.08 -23.83 -17.18
C SER A 158 15.57 -24.72 -18.31
N GLY A 159 14.63 -25.30 -19.07
CA GLY A 159 14.93 -26.08 -20.28
C GLY A 159 15.10 -25.23 -21.55
N ARG A 160 14.93 -23.90 -21.46
CA ARG A 160 14.89 -22.97 -22.60
C ARG A 160 16.26 -22.42 -22.98
N SER A 161 16.32 -21.84 -24.19
CA SER A 161 17.53 -21.23 -24.74
C SER A 161 18.06 -20.09 -23.86
N PRO A 162 19.39 -19.88 -23.80
CA PRO A 162 19.99 -18.85 -22.95
C PRO A 162 19.56 -17.41 -23.31
N GLU A 163 19.21 -17.16 -24.57
CA GLU A 163 18.73 -15.86 -25.04
C GLU A 163 17.35 -15.51 -24.47
N THR A 164 16.44 -16.50 -24.40
CA THR A 164 15.12 -16.34 -23.78
C THR A 164 15.23 -16.08 -22.28
N VAL A 165 16.16 -16.76 -21.60
CA VAL A 165 16.43 -16.55 -20.17
C VAL A 165 16.97 -15.13 -19.94
N ARG A 166 17.84 -14.63 -20.82
CA ARG A 166 18.39 -13.26 -20.74
C ARG A 166 17.30 -12.20 -20.91
N ALA A 167 16.41 -12.36 -21.89
CA ALA A 167 15.30 -11.44 -22.09
C ALA A 167 14.34 -11.39 -20.89
N ARG A 168 14.04 -12.54 -20.27
CA ARG A 168 13.26 -12.63 -19.02
C ARG A 168 13.95 -11.91 -17.86
N TYR A 169 15.26 -12.10 -17.71
CA TYR A 169 16.06 -11.42 -16.68
C TYR A 169 16.06 -9.89 -16.86
N ASP A 170 16.20 -9.39 -18.09
CA ASP A 170 16.21 -7.95 -18.36
C ASP A 170 14.85 -7.28 -18.04
N LYS A 171 13.73 -7.96 -18.35
CA LYS A 171 12.38 -7.54 -17.93
C LYS A 171 12.28 -7.44 -16.39
N LEU A 172 12.82 -8.43 -15.67
CA LEU A 172 12.83 -8.43 -14.20
C LEU A 172 13.69 -7.29 -13.66
N ARG A 173 14.86 -7.08 -14.25
CA ARG A 173 15.79 -6.02 -13.87
C ARG A 173 15.17 -4.63 -14.04
N ALA A 174 14.38 -4.41 -15.08
CA ALA A 174 13.67 -3.15 -15.29
C ALA A 174 12.61 -2.88 -14.20
N VAL A 175 11.84 -3.90 -13.79
CA VAL A 175 10.89 -3.76 -12.66
C VAL A 175 11.63 -3.57 -11.35
N GLY A 176 12.69 -4.35 -11.12
CA GLY A 176 13.55 -4.24 -9.95
C GLY A 176 14.16 -2.85 -9.80
N ALA A 177 14.62 -2.22 -10.89
CA ALA A 177 15.13 -0.85 -10.88
C ALA A 177 14.07 0.17 -10.42
N ARG A 178 12.82 0.05 -10.89
CA ARG A 178 11.73 0.93 -10.44
C ARG A 178 11.42 0.73 -8.95
N VAL A 179 11.35 -0.52 -8.51
CA VAL A 179 11.15 -0.86 -7.09
C VAL A 179 12.28 -0.30 -6.24
N GLN A 180 13.53 -0.42 -6.70
CA GLN A 180 14.71 0.11 -6.03
C GLN A 180 14.67 1.64 -5.91
N THR A 181 14.25 2.36 -6.96
CA THR A 181 14.10 3.82 -6.87
C THR A 181 13.05 4.23 -5.83
N VAL A 182 11.88 3.59 -5.80
CA VAL A 182 10.82 3.90 -4.83
C VAL A 182 11.23 3.54 -3.40
N LEU A 183 11.86 2.37 -3.21
CA LEU A 183 12.40 1.98 -1.91
C LEU A 183 13.51 2.90 -1.44
N GLY A 184 14.37 3.37 -2.34
CA GLY A 184 15.41 4.36 -2.05
C GLY A 184 14.83 5.69 -1.57
N ASP A 185 13.78 6.18 -2.23
CA ASP A 185 13.09 7.40 -1.83
C ASP A 185 12.42 7.25 -0.45
N LEU A 186 11.78 6.10 -0.19
CA LEU A 186 11.17 5.80 1.10
C LEU A 186 12.22 5.66 2.21
N ALA A 187 13.34 5.00 1.92
CA ALA A 187 14.46 4.86 2.85
C ALA A 187 15.06 6.23 3.19
N ALA A 188 15.32 7.08 2.20
CA ALA A 188 15.84 8.42 2.42
C ALA A 188 14.88 9.28 3.27
N GLN A 189 13.56 9.15 3.07
CA GLN A 189 12.57 9.81 3.94
C GLN A 189 12.60 9.26 5.37
N GLY A 190 12.68 7.94 5.52
CA GLY A 190 12.79 7.27 6.82
C GLY A 190 14.05 7.67 7.58
N GLU A 191 15.20 7.72 6.91
CA GLU A 191 16.49 8.15 7.48
C GLU A 191 16.44 9.59 7.98
N ARG A 192 15.78 10.50 7.24
CA ARG A 192 15.59 11.89 7.68
C ARG A 192 14.77 11.98 8.96
N VAL A 193 13.73 11.15 9.09
CA VAL A 193 12.94 11.05 10.33
C VAL A 193 13.76 10.44 11.46
N GLN A 194 14.52 9.38 11.17
CA GLN A 194 15.39 8.74 12.15
C GLN A 194 16.49 9.69 12.63
N ALA A 195 17.06 10.52 11.76
CA ALA A 195 18.07 11.51 12.12
C ALA A 195 17.55 12.56 13.13
N LEU A 196 16.27 12.92 13.03
CA LEU A 196 15.61 13.81 14.00
C LEU A 196 15.40 13.14 15.38
N VAL A 197 15.17 11.83 15.41
CA VAL A 197 14.94 11.10 16.67
C VAL A 197 16.27 10.71 17.34
N THR A 198 17.30 10.40 16.55
CA THR A 198 18.59 9.87 17.04
C THR A 198 19.63 10.94 17.39
N TRP A 199 19.23 12.21 17.48
CA TRP A 199 20.13 13.33 17.87
C TRP A 199 21.36 13.51 16.97
N ARG A 200 21.33 13.02 15.73
CA ARG A 200 22.49 13.06 14.82
C ARG A 200 22.88 14.50 14.46
N ASP A 201 21.89 15.39 14.36
CA ASP A 201 22.07 16.84 14.25
C ASP A 201 21.56 17.53 15.53
N PRO A 202 22.45 17.97 16.45
CA PRO A 202 22.05 18.51 17.75
C PRO A 202 21.26 19.83 17.63
N ARG A 203 21.54 20.63 16.60
CA ARG A 203 20.78 21.86 16.31
C ARG A 203 19.36 21.55 15.83
N ALA A 204 19.23 20.56 14.94
CA ALA A 204 17.95 20.25 14.35
C ALA A 204 17.01 19.55 15.35
N THR A 205 17.57 18.59 16.10
CA THR A 205 16.87 17.86 17.15
C THR A 205 16.47 18.77 18.30
N GLY A 206 17.34 19.73 18.68
CA GLY A 206 17.01 20.73 19.70
C GLY A 206 15.80 21.61 19.33
N ILE A 207 15.71 22.08 18.08
CA ILE A 207 14.54 22.84 17.59
C ILE A 207 13.29 21.96 17.60
N PHE A 208 13.40 20.70 17.18
CA PHE A 208 12.28 19.76 17.17
C PHE A 208 11.77 19.45 18.59
N VAL A 209 12.67 19.14 19.53
CA VAL A 209 12.32 18.87 20.94
C VAL A 209 11.73 20.11 21.60
N GLY A 210 12.30 21.30 21.35
CA GLY A 210 11.74 22.56 21.83
C GLY A 210 10.33 22.83 21.28
N LEU A 211 10.10 22.57 19.99
CA LEU A 211 8.77 22.65 19.38
C LEU A 211 7.80 21.64 20.01
N CYS A 212 8.22 20.40 20.21
CA CYS A 212 7.42 19.38 20.89
C CYS A 212 7.05 19.79 22.32
N PHE A 213 7.98 20.39 23.06
CA PHE A 213 7.73 20.91 24.41
C PHE A 213 6.71 22.07 24.40
N VAL A 214 6.84 23.02 23.47
CA VAL A 214 5.87 24.12 23.31
C VAL A 214 4.49 23.58 22.95
N VAL A 215 4.41 22.61 22.02
CA VAL A 215 3.15 21.96 21.64
C VAL A 215 2.53 21.23 22.83
N ALA A 216 3.33 20.49 23.61
CA ALA A 216 2.86 19.81 24.82
C ALA A 216 2.33 20.81 25.86
N MET A 217 3.03 21.93 26.06
CA MET A 217 2.59 22.99 26.97
C MET A 217 1.27 23.64 26.52
N ILE A 218 1.12 23.90 25.21
CA ILE A 218 -0.14 24.42 24.64
C ILE A 218 -1.27 23.41 24.85
N LEU A 219 -1.04 22.12 24.56
CA LEU A 219 -2.04 21.06 24.74
C LEU A 219 -2.42 20.83 26.21
N TYR A 220 -1.52 21.14 27.14
CA TYR A 220 -1.78 21.06 28.58
C TYR A 220 -2.57 22.28 29.09
N LEU A 221 -2.22 23.49 28.66
CA LEU A 221 -2.82 24.74 29.15
C LEU A 221 -4.16 25.06 28.49
N VAL A 222 -4.33 24.68 27.21
CA VAL A 222 -5.52 25.00 26.43
C VAL A 222 -6.44 23.77 26.37
N PRO A 223 -7.76 23.91 26.60
CA PRO A 223 -8.70 22.81 26.43
C PRO A 223 -8.53 22.16 25.05
N THR A 224 -8.40 20.83 25.02
CA THR A 224 -8.11 20.05 23.80
C THR A 224 -9.09 20.35 22.66
N LYS A 225 -10.35 20.66 22.99
CA LYS A 225 -11.37 21.12 22.04
C LYS A 225 -11.00 22.42 21.32
N MET A 226 -10.48 23.41 22.05
CA MET A 226 -10.06 24.67 21.44
C MET A 226 -8.83 24.50 20.56
N VAL A 227 -7.88 23.64 20.96
CA VAL A 227 -6.70 23.34 20.15
C VAL A 227 -7.09 22.59 18.86
N ALA A 228 -7.99 21.62 18.94
CA ALA A 228 -8.50 20.89 17.79
C ALA A 228 -9.27 21.79 16.81
N MET A 229 -10.08 22.72 17.32
CA MET A 229 -10.76 23.73 16.49
C MET A 229 -9.75 24.67 15.82
N ALA A 230 -8.86 25.28 16.61
CA ALA A 230 -7.89 26.23 16.09
C ALA A 230 -6.96 25.60 15.05
N SER A 231 -6.48 24.37 15.30
CA SER A 231 -5.66 23.62 14.34
C SER A 231 -6.44 23.24 13.08
N GLY A 232 -7.70 22.82 13.20
CA GLY A 232 -8.57 22.53 12.06
C GLY A 232 -8.79 23.74 11.16
N PHE A 233 -9.23 24.86 11.73
CA PHE A 233 -9.42 26.12 11.00
C PHE A 233 -8.11 26.69 10.45
N TYR A 234 -6.98 26.48 11.11
CA TYR A 234 -5.67 26.87 10.59
C TYR A 234 -5.26 26.02 9.39
N CYS A 235 -5.45 24.70 9.45
CA CYS A 235 -5.15 23.79 8.35
C CYS A 235 -6.01 24.03 7.10
N PHE A 236 -7.28 24.38 7.29
CA PHE A 236 -8.23 24.67 6.21
C PHE A 236 -8.45 26.17 5.97
N ARG A 237 -7.56 27.02 6.51
CA ARG A 237 -7.62 28.48 6.38
C ARG A 237 -7.75 28.91 4.93
N HIS A 238 -8.54 29.96 4.71
CA HIS A 238 -8.78 30.53 3.39
C HIS A 238 -7.45 30.88 2.67
N PRO A 239 -7.31 30.55 1.36
CA PRO A 239 -6.05 30.70 0.62
C PRO A 239 -5.51 32.13 0.55
N ILE A 240 -6.37 33.15 0.71
CA ILE A 240 -5.97 34.57 0.78
C ILE A 240 -5.01 34.86 1.93
N PHE A 241 -5.07 34.08 3.03
CA PHE A 241 -4.20 34.26 4.20
C PHE A 241 -3.01 33.30 4.22
N ARG A 242 -2.65 32.70 3.07
CA ARG A 242 -1.54 31.75 2.95
C ARG A 242 -0.49 32.25 1.99
N ASP A 243 0.75 32.32 2.46
CA ASP A 243 1.92 32.49 1.59
C ASP A 243 2.19 31.22 0.79
N ARG A 244 2.54 31.38 -0.50
CA ARG A 244 2.86 30.28 -1.44
C ARG A 244 4.20 29.58 -1.16
N MET A 245 4.96 30.02 -0.15
CA MET A 245 6.26 29.43 0.17
C MET A 245 6.09 28.07 0.89
N PRO A 246 6.94 27.07 0.58
CA PRO A 246 6.97 25.82 1.35
C PRO A 246 7.20 26.13 2.82
N SER A 247 6.48 25.44 3.71
CA SER A 247 6.52 25.75 5.14
C SER A 247 7.97 25.71 5.66
N PRO A 248 8.33 26.58 6.62
CA PRO A 248 9.68 26.57 7.21
C PRO A 248 10.10 25.19 7.70
N ALA A 249 9.15 24.41 8.23
CA ALA A 249 9.34 23.02 8.63
C ALA A 249 9.68 22.09 7.44
N LEU A 250 8.98 22.20 6.30
CA LEU A 250 9.29 21.40 5.10
C LEU A 250 10.65 21.77 4.49
N ASN A 251 11.01 23.06 4.49
CA ASN A 251 12.33 23.51 4.06
C ASN A 251 13.45 22.98 4.97
N PHE A 252 13.21 22.96 6.28
CA PHE A 252 14.12 22.38 7.25
C PHE A 252 14.25 20.85 7.08
N PHE A 253 13.14 20.13 6.88
CA PHE A 253 13.15 18.69 6.60
C PHE A 253 13.91 18.33 5.32
N ARG A 254 13.80 19.15 4.26
CA ARG A 254 14.57 18.96 3.01
C ARG A 254 16.07 19.23 3.18
N ARG A 255 16.47 20.01 4.19
CA ARG A 255 17.87 20.35 4.49
C ARG A 255 18.54 19.34 5.41
N LEU A 256 17.80 18.37 5.95
CA LEU A 256 18.38 17.30 6.76
C LEU A 256 19.20 16.35 5.88
N PRO A 257 20.40 15.94 6.33
CA PRO A 257 21.25 15.03 5.59
C PRO A 257 20.56 13.67 5.42
N SER A 258 20.48 13.17 4.18
CA SER A 258 20.12 11.78 3.87
C SER A 258 21.39 10.95 3.71
N LEU A 259 21.41 9.69 4.20
CA LEU A 259 22.61 8.84 4.10
C LEU A 259 22.89 8.41 2.65
N SER A 260 21.99 8.71 1.72
CA SER A 260 22.20 8.59 0.27
C SER A 260 23.48 9.27 -0.20
N ASP A 261 23.90 10.38 0.43
CA ASP A 261 25.15 11.09 0.09
C ASP A 261 26.43 10.32 0.51
N ARG A 262 26.30 9.23 1.27
CA ARG A 262 27.43 8.35 1.66
C ARG A 262 27.49 7.03 0.88
N LEU A 263 26.55 6.81 -0.05
CA LEU A 263 26.49 5.61 -0.90
C LEU A 263 27.06 5.83 -2.31
N MET A 264 27.57 7.03 -2.61
CA MET A 264 28.49 7.29 -3.74
C MET A 264 29.93 7.15 -3.28
#